data_AF-A0A0K1Q986-F1
#
_entry.id   AF-A0A0K1Q986-F1
#
_cell.length_a   1.000
_cell.length_b   1.000
_cell.length_c   1.000
_cell.angle_alpha   90.00
_cell.angle_beta   90.00
_cell.angle_gamma   90.00
#
_symmetry.space_group_name_H-M   'P 1'
#
loop_
_entity.id
_entity.type
_entity.pdbx_description
1 polymer ?
#
loop_
_entity_poly.entity_id
_entity_poly.type
_entity_poly.pdbx_seq_one_letter_code
_entity_poly.pdbx_strand_id
1 'polypeptide(L)'
;MSIAGERPESGVRIALERPRDGGPPWSYTGAAYVPDDTFALKVLVTAEGTVEVEVQAKGDSGNPPPADLAEKVRLIVRTAFRQAKTDDEPPARRIVRWRGEK
;
A
#
# COMPACT_ATOMS: atom_id res chain seq x y z
N MET A 1 2.42 -21.20 -17.68
CA MET A 1 3.42 -20.11 -17.77
C MET A 1 2.92 -18.95 -16.94
N SER A 2 3.41 -18.84 -15.70
CA SER A 2 3.01 -17.77 -14.79
C SER A 2 3.83 -16.52 -15.12
N ILE A 3 3.22 -15.58 -15.84
CA ILE A 3 3.85 -14.31 -16.23
C ILE A 3 3.89 -13.43 -14.98
N ALA A 4 5.10 -13.23 -14.44
CA ALA A 4 5.44 -12.54 -13.18
C ALA A 4 5.02 -13.27 -11.89
N GLY A 5 6.00 -13.72 -11.11
CA GLY A 5 5.77 -14.18 -9.73
C GLY A 5 5.13 -13.08 -8.89
N GLU A 6 4.34 -13.47 -7.89
CA GLU A 6 3.64 -12.55 -6.99
C GLU A 6 4.62 -11.62 -6.24
N ARG A 7 5.87 -12.09 -6.08
CA ARG A 7 6.96 -11.38 -5.41
C ARG A 7 7.95 -10.78 -6.41
N PRO A 8 8.41 -9.55 -6.18
CA PRO A 8 9.44 -8.94 -7.01
C PRO A 8 10.80 -9.62 -6.80
N GLU A 9 11.65 -9.67 -7.81
CA GLU A 9 13.05 -10.15 -7.68
C GLU A 9 13.93 -9.13 -6.90
N SER A 10 13.56 -7.86 -6.91
CA SER A 10 14.19 -6.79 -6.11
C SER A 10 13.19 -5.66 -5.79
N GLY A 11 13.40 -4.97 -4.66
CA GLY A 11 12.58 -3.84 -4.23
C GLY A 11 11.24 -4.22 -3.56
N VAL A 12 10.22 -3.37 -3.70
CA VAL A 12 8.92 -3.55 -3.01
C VAL A 12 7.77 -3.35 -4.00
N ARG A 13 6.83 -4.29 -3.99
CA ARG A 13 5.52 -4.17 -4.64
C ARG A 13 4.46 -3.97 -3.58
N ILE A 14 3.72 -2.87 -3.68
CA ILE A 14 2.60 -2.57 -2.78
C ILE A 14 1.31 -2.76 -3.58
N ALA A 15 0.39 -3.54 -3.03
CA ALA A 15 -0.96 -3.67 -3.54
C ALA A 15 -1.94 -3.37 -2.40
N LEU A 16 -2.70 -2.30 -2.55
CA LEU A 16 -3.73 -1.87 -1.60
C LEU A 16 -5.05 -1.73 -2.35
N GLU A 17 -6.13 -2.15 -1.70
CA GLU A 17 -7.47 -2.04 -2.22
C GLU A 17 -8.40 -1.53 -1.12
N ARG A 18 -9.34 -0.66 -1.49
CA ARG A 18 -10.44 -0.26 -0.61
C ARG A 18 -11.76 -0.79 -1.16
N PRO A 19 -12.75 -1.06 -0.30
CA PRO A 19 -14.12 -1.32 -0.73
C PRO A 19 -14.66 -0.20 -1.63
N ARG A 20 -15.53 -0.58 -2.57
CA ARG A 20 -16.21 0.36 -3.48
C ARG A 20 -17.09 1.32 -2.69
N ASP A 21 -17.82 0.77 -1.74
CA ASP A 21 -18.72 1.47 -0.85
C ASP A 21 -17.98 1.85 0.44
N GLY A 22 -18.16 3.10 0.87
CA GLY A 22 -17.49 3.62 2.06
C GLY A 22 -17.08 5.08 1.89
N GLY A 23 -17.36 5.86 2.93
CA GLY A 23 -16.90 7.24 3.06
C GLY A 23 -15.58 7.34 3.83
N PRO A 24 -15.08 8.57 4.03
CA PRO A 24 -13.99 8.79 4.95
C PRO A 24 -14.38 8.38 6.40
N PRO A 25 -13.47 7.74 7.16
CA PRO A 25 -12.13 7.34 6.76
C PRO A 25 -12.13 6.15 5.79
N TRP A 26 -11.45 6.30 4.64
CA TRP A 26 -11.30 5.21 3.67
C TRP A 26 -10.29 4.19 4.18
N SER A 27 -10.75 2.96 4.37
CA SER A 27 -9.92 1.83 4.76
C SER A 27 -9.42 1.09 3.53
N TYR A 28 -8.09 1.00 3.41
CA TYR A 28 -7.41 0.15 2.45
C TYR A 28 -6.81 -1.03 3.17
N THR A 29 -6.93 -2.20 2.56
CA THR A 29 -6.26 -3.42 3.00
C THR A 29 -5.46 -3.98 1.83
N GLY A 30 -4.39 -4.72 2.15
CA GLY A 30 -3.58 -5.37 1.13
C GLY A 30 -2.25 -5.84 1.68
N ALA A 31 -1.23 -5.85 0.83
CA ALA A 31 0.08 -6.36 1.19
C ALA A 31 1.22 -5.62 0.50
N ALA A 32 2.36 -5.60 1.19
CA ALA A 32 3.65 -5.29 0.61
C ALA A 32 4.42 -6.59 0.37
N TYR A 33 4.78 -6.82 -0.88
CA TYR A 33 5.60 -7.93 -1.31
C TYR A 33 7.04 -7.44 -1.46
N VAL A 34 7.95 -8.09 -0.74
CA VAL A 34 9.39 -7.97 -0.94
C VAL A 34 9.90 -9.31 -1.48
N PRO A 35 11.17 -9.42 -1.94
CA PRO A 35 11.66 -10.66 -2.52
C PRO A 35 11.54 -11.84 -1.54
N ASP A 36 11.89 -11.60 -0.28
CA ASP A 36 11.99 -12.64 0.75
C ASP A 36 10.70 -12.83 1.58
N ASP A 37 9.77 -11.88 1.55
CA ASP A 37 8.62 -11.88 2.48
C ASP A 37 7.40 -11.10 1.98
N THR A 38 6.30 -11.24 2.70
CA THR A 38 5.06 -10.51 2.43
C THR A 38 4.50 -9.99 3.76
N PHE A 39 4.12 -8.71 3.76
CA PHE A 39 3.64 -8.01 4.94
C PHE A 39 2.22 -7.51 4.69
N ALA A 40 1.26 -7.94 5.51
CA ALA A 40 -0.08 -7.39 5.46
C ALA A 40 -0.06 -5.90 5.85
N LEU A 41 -0.83 -5.11 5.10
CA LEU A 41 -0.97 -3.67 5.27
C LEU A 41 -2.43 -3.32 5.50
N LYS A 42 -2.65 -2.39 6.42
CA LYS A 42 -3.93 -1.70 6.61
C LYS A 42 -3.67 -0.21 6.67
N VAL A 43 -4.40 0.55 5.87
CA VAL A 43 -4.20 2.00 5.74
C VAL A 43 -5.54 2.69 5.91
N LEU A 44 -5.59 3.71 6.75
CA LEU A 44 -6.75 4.57 6.94
C LEU A 44 -6.45 5.96 6.38
N VAL A 45 -7.36 6.48 5.57
CA VAL A 45 -7.25 7.84 5.01
C VAL A 45 -8.46 8.66 5.43
N THR A 46 -8.24 9.73 6.20
CA THR A 46 -9.33 10.64 6.62
C THR A 46 -9.77 11.56 5.47
N ALA A 47 -10.94 12.21 5.63
CA ALA A 47 -11.43 13.22 4.67
C ALA A 47 -10.43 14.37 4.46
N GLU A 48 -9.63 14.67 5.49
CA GLU A 48 -8.61 15.72 5.49
C GLU A 48 -7.33 15.29 4.75
N GLY A 49 -7.19 14.00 4.44
CA GLY A 49 -5.99 13.42 3.82
C GLY A 49 -4.92 12.98 4.82
N THR A 50 -5.27 12.82 6.10
CA THR A 50 -4.40 12.16 7.09
C THR A 50 -4.34 10.68 6.77
N VAL A 51 -3.13 10.14 6.65
CA VAL A 51 -2.87 8.73 6.31
C VAL A 51 -2.21 8.04 7.49
N GLU A 52 -2.90 7.04 8.03
CA GLU A 52 -2.41 6.14 9.08
C GLU A 52 -2.12 4.77 8.46
N VAL A 53 -0.93 4.24 8.71
CA VAL A 53 -0.47 2.96 8.14
C VAL A 53 -0.16 2.00 9.26
N GLU A 54 -0.86 0.88 9.28
CA GLU A 54 -0.59 -0.27 10.13
C GLU A 54 0.09 -1.35 9.26
N VAL A 55 1.32 -1.71 9.61
CA VAL A 55 2.07 -2.79 8.98
C VAL A 55 2.15 -3.95 9.95
N GLN A 56 1.93 -5.17 9.47
CA GLN A 56 2.12 -6.36 10.28
C GLN A 56 3.58 -6.47 10.76
N ALA A 57 3.76 -6.68 12.07
CA ALA A 57 5.08 -6.71 12.70
C ALA A 57 5.96 -7.90 12.29
N LYS A 58 5.36 -8.93 11.68
CA LYS A 58 6.04 -10.11 11.15
C LYS A 58 5.46 -10.44 9.79
N GLY A 59 6.33 -10.66 8.81
CA GLY A 59 5.92 -11.24 7.53
C GLY A 59 5.60 -12.73 7.65
N ASP A 60 5.19 -13.35 6.54
CA ASP A 60 4.95 -14.79 6.44
C ASP A 60 6.15 -15.63 6.89
N SER A 61 7.37 -15.15 6.63
CA SER A 61 8.60 -15.85 7.02
C SER A 61 9.06 -15.54 8.45
N GLY A 62 8.34 -14.68 9.17
CA GLY A 62 8.67 -14.25 10.52
C GLY A 62 9.70 -13.12 10.59
N ASN A 63 10.12 -12.56 9.45
CA ASN A 63 11.03 -11.42 9.41
C ASN A 63 10.32 -10.12 9.80
N PRO A 64 11.02 -9.13 10.38
CA PRO A 64 10.46 -7.82 10.61
C PRO A 64 10.30 -7.05 9.29
N PRO A 65 9.29 -6.15 9.19
CA PRO A 65 9.14 -5.29 8.02
C PRO A 65 10.33 -4.33 7.87
N PRO A 66 10.66 -3.92 6.64
CA PRO A 66 11.64 -2.86 6.41
C PRO A 66 11.25 -1.57 7.14
N ALA A 67 12.19 -0.90 7.79
CA ALA A 67 11.93 0.29 8.61
C ALA A 67 11.19 1.40 7.84
N ASP A 68 11.52 1.59 6.56
CA ASP A 68 10.90 2.63 5.71
C ASP A 68 9.57 2.19 5.08
N LEU A 69 9.11 0.95 5.28
CA LEU A 69 7.95 0.42 4.56
C LEU A 69 6.67 1.20 4.87
N ALA A 70 6.41 1.44 6.17
CA ALA A 70 5.24 2.19 6.61
C ALA A 70 5.22 3.61 6.03
N GLU A 71 6.37 4.30 6.05
CA GLU A 71 6.49 5.65 5.53
C GLU A 71 6.36 5.69 4.00
N LYS A 72 6.95 4.73 3.27
CA LYS A 72 6.79 4.60 1.81
C LYS A 72 5.32 4.39 1.43
N VAL A 73 4.62 3.49 2.12
CA VAL A 73 3.18 3.25 1.91
C VAL A 73 2.39 4.53 2.17
N ARG A 74 2.67 5.21 3.28
CA ARG A 74 2.02 6.48 3.65
C ARG A 74 2.15 7.53 2.55
N LEU A 75 3.36 7.72 2.02
CA LEU A 75 3.63 8.69 0.94
C LEU A 75 2.90 8.33 -0.36
N ILE A 76 2.86 7.05 -0.73
CA ILE A 76 2.17 6.58 -1.94
C ILE A 76 0.67 6.85 -1.83
N VAL A 77 0.04 6.44 -0.72
CA VAL A 77 -1.40 6.62 -0.50
C VAL A 77 -1.76 8.10 -0.41
N ARG A 78 -0.96 8.90 0.30
CA ARG A 78 -1.15 10.35 0.39
C ARG A 78 -1.08 11.01 -0.99
N THR A 79 -0.13 10.60 -1.83
CA THR A 79 0.02 11.14 -3.19
C THR A 79 -1.17 10.76 -4.07
N ALA A 80 -1.61 9.50 -4.02
CA ALA A 80 -2.79 9.04 -4.74
C ALA A 80 -4.07 9.79 -4.31
N PHE A 81 -4.22 10.02 -3.00
CA PHE A 81 -5.34 10.80 -2.46
C PHE A 81 -5.29 12.26 -2.93
N ARG A 82 -4.11 12.89 -2.88
CA ARG A 82 -3.92 14.28 -3.32
C ARG A 82 -4.24 14.44 -4.81
N GLN A 83 -3.84 13.47 -5.63
CA GLN A 83 -4.17 13.46 -7.05
C GLN A 83 -5.68 13.39 -7.26
N ALA A 84 -6.36 12.41 -6.64
CA ALA A 84 -7.81 12.26 -6.75
C ALA A 84 -8.56 13.52 -6.29
N LYS A 85 -8.14 14.15 -5.19
CA LYS A 85 -8.70 15.43 -4.72
C LYS A 85 -8.49 16.58 -5.71
N THR A 86 -7.37 16.59 -6.44
CA THR A 86 -7.10 17.60 -7.47
C THR A 86 -8.01 17.43 -8.67
N ASP A 87 -8.35 16.18 -9.00
CA ASP A 87 -9.19 15.81 -10.13
C ASP A 87 -10.70 15.79 -9.77
N ASP A 88 -11.07 16.20 -8.54
CA ASP A 88 -12.42 16.11 -7.95
C ASP A 88 -13.03 14.68 -8.01
N GLU A 89 -12.17 13.67 -8.07
CA GLU A 89 -12.55 12.27 -8.15
C GLU A 89 -12.54 11.59 -6.77
N PRO A 90 -13.37 10.56 -6.57
CA PRO A 90 -13.26 9.72 -5.37
C PRO A 90 -11.87 9.05 -5.32
N PRO A 91 -11.28 8.88 -4.13
CA PRO A 91 -9.94 8.29 -4.00
C PRO A 91 -9.80 6.95 -4.73
N ALA A 92 -8.63 6.72 -5.32
CA ALA A 92 -8.36 5.51 -6.10
C ALA A 92 -8.80 4.24 -5.36
N ARG A 93 -9.55 3.35 -6.03
CA ARG A 93 -10.04 2.11 -5.40
C ARG A 93 -8.93 1.09 -5.15
N ARG A 94 -7.98 1.03 -6.08
CA ARG A 94 -6.86 0.09 -6.05
C ARG A 94 -5.57 0.84 -6.33
N ILE A 95 -4.60 0.70 -5.46
CA ILE A 95 -3.28 1.31 -5.56
C ILE A 95 -2.27 0.16 -5.69
N VAL A 96 -1.73 -0.01 -6.90
CA VAL A 96 -0.63 -0.94 -7.15
C VAL A 96 0.59 -0.14 -7.55
N ARG A 97 1.67 -0.26 -6.78
CA ARG A 97 2.94 0.40 -7.10
C ARG A 97 4.09 -0.57 -6.99
N TRP A 98 4.92 -0.57 -8.02
CA TRP A 98 6.20 -1.25 -8.04
C TRP A 98 7.32 -0.23 -7.87
N ARG A 99 8.21 -0.49 -6.91
CA ARG A 99 9.47 0.22 -6.74
C ARG A 99 10.58 -0.83 -6.83
N GLY A 100 11.29 -0.89 -7.95
CA GLY A 100 12.59 -1.57 -7.99
C GLY A 100 13.61 -0.81 -7.14
N GLU A 101 14.66 -1.49 -6.68
CA GLU A 101 15.85 -0.78 -6.21
C GLU A 101 16.44 0.04 -7.37
N LYS A 102 16.96 1.22 -7.03
CA LYS A 102 17.66 2.09 -7.96
C LYS A 102 19.14 2.09 -7.59
#